data_AF-A0AA94KQN8-F1
#
_entry.id   AF-A0AA94KQN8-F1
#
_cell.length_a   1.000
_cell.length_b   1.000
_cell.length_c   1.000
_cell.angle_alpha   90.00
_cell.angle_beta   90.00
_cell.angle_gamma   90.00
#
_symmetry.space_group_name_H-M   'P 1'
#
loop_
_entity.id
_entity.type
_entity.pdbx_description
1 polymer ?
#
loop_
_entity_poly.entity_id
_entity_poly.type
_entity_poly.pdbx_seq_one_letter_code
_entity_poly.pdbx_strand_id
1 'polypeptide(L)'
;MLVNMSDNKMSVQDVIERIAASYSVSSQKALAEALDVPANNISSWIQRDSVPYKAVVKCALDTGADLHWLVNGEFANAKLADKPLPKGKALYDEILSTGGRPVLRRILDAYGFQMQKDLGDLLDISSGTISTWVRREFFPGDVVVTCALDTGVSLNWLATGKGEMYPAPAPVASNDAVLSIPKFRLESGELKEAGVWALDRSLAPSSTEGLNFIEGLNAAWLVDTSAQKIGNGRWFISIDDALDVFDVVRLPGGKVRLTNNAVDFECGVAEIAPFGVVVFTLEKHV
;
A
#
# COMPACT_ATOMS: atom_id res chain seq x y z
N MET A 1 -41.02 -0.86 -27.10
CA MET A 1 -39.93 -1.85 -27.00
C MET A 1 -39.55 -1.91 -25.54
N LEU A 2 -39.89 -3.01 -24.88
CA LEU A 2 -39.60 -3.24 -23.46
C LEU A 2 -38.10 -3.50 -23.30
N VAL A 3 -37.46 -2.76 -22.40
CA VAL A 3 -36.24 -3.18 -21.73
C VAL A 3 -36.59 -3.23 -20.25
N ASN A 4 -36.79 -4.45 -19.73
CA ASN A 4 -36.89 -4.70 -18.31
C ASN A 4 -35.53 -4.36 -17.67
N MET A 5 -35.48 -3.28 -16.90
CA MET A 5 -34.48 -3.08 -15.86
C MET A 5 -35.23 -3.24 -14.54
N SER A 6 -34.95 -4.32 -13.82
CA SER A 6 -35.46 -4.56 -12.49
C SER A 6 -35.00 -3.43 -11.55
N ASP A 7 -35.95 -2.61 -11.13
CA ASP A 7 -35.84 -1.66 -10.02
C ASP A 7 -35.42 -2.40 -8.74
N ASN A 8 -34.14 -2.30 -8.35
CA ASN A 8 -33.74 -2.57 -6.97
C ASN A 8 -33.74 -1.22 -6.23
N LYS A 9 -34.92 -0.78 -5.78
CA LYS A 9 -35.02 0.34 -4.84
C LYS A 9 -34.41 -0.11 -3.52
N MET A 10 -33.17 0.30 -3.27
CA MET A 10 -32.52 0.11 -1.99
C MET A 10 -33.33 0.78 -0.88
N SER A 11 -33.62 0.04 0.19
CA SER A 11 -34.42 0.51 1.31
C SER A 11 -33.56 1.25 2.32
N VAL A 12 -34.11 2.26 2.98
CA VAL A 12 -33.49 2.88 4.16
C VAL A 12 -33.21 1.87 5.27
N GLN A 13 -33.99 0.79 5.31
CA GLN A 13 -33.72 -0.33 6.20
C GLN A 13 -32.37 -1.00 5.91
N ASP A 14 -31.99 -1.17 4.65
CA ASP A 14 -30.71 -1.78 4.25
C ASP A 14 -29.52 -0.91 4.69
N VAL A 15 -29.67 0.42 4.62
CA VAL A 15 -28.65 1.37 5.09
C VAL A 15 -28.50 1.26 6.61
N ILE A 16 -29.61 1.20 7.34
CA ILE A 16 -29.61 1.08 8.81
C ILE A 16 -29.02 -0.27 9.26
N GLU A 17 -29.33 -1.36 8.56
CA GLU A 17 -28.76 -2.68 8.82
C GLU A 17 -27.25 -2.71 8.59
N ARG A 18 -26.74 -2.05 7.54
CA ARG A 18 -25.30 -1.91 7.30
C ARG A 18 -24.60 -1.08 8.36
N ILE A 19 -25.19 0.05 8.78
CA ILE A 19 -24.66 0.84 9.90
C ILE A 19 -24.64 0.00 11.19
N ALA A 20 -25.71 -0.74 11.48
CA ALA A 20 -25.78 -1.62 12.64
C ALA A 20 -24.70 -2.71 12.58
N ALA A 21 -24.48 -3.31 11.41
CA ALA A 21 -23.44 -4.30 11.18
C ALA A 21 -22.03 -3.72 11.40
N SER A 22 -21.75 -2.50 10.93
CA SER A 22 -20.47 -1.82 11.15
C SER A 22 -20.14 -1.60 12.62
N TYR A 23 -21.14 -1.29 13.45
CA TYR A 23 -20.98 -1.18 14.90
C TYR A 23 -21.07 -2.52 15.65
N SER A 24 -21.28 -3.65 14.94
CA SER A 24 -21.52 -4.97 15.54
C SER A 24 -22.70 -4.99 16.52
N VAL A 25 -23.75 -4.21 16.24
CA VAL A 25 -24.96 -4.12 17.07
C VAL A 25 -26.16 -4.74 16.35
N SER A 26 -27.03 -5.42 17.12
CA SER A 26 -28.20 -6.12 16.59
C SER A 26 -29.54 -5.50 16.99
N SER A 27 -29.54 -4.39 17.74
CA SER A 27 -30.76 -3.72 18.20
C SER A 27 -30.75 -2.22 17.87
N GLN A 28 -31.93 -1.67 17.56
CA GLN A 28 -32.11 -0.23 17.31
C GLN A 28 -31.70 0.63 18.51
N LYS A 29 -31.87 0.11 19.74
CA LYS A 29 -31.47 0.79 20.97
C LYS A 29 -29.94 0.91 21.07
N ALA A 30 -29.22 -0.18 20.82
CA ALA A 30 -27.75 -0.19 20.83
C ALA A 30 -27.16 0.64 19.68
N LEU A 31 -27.80 0.64 18.50
CA LEU A 31 -27.41 1.51 17.40
C LEU A 31 -27.60 3.00 17.72
N ALA A 32 -28.69 3.35 18.39
CA ALA A 32 -28.94 4.72 18.82
C ALA A 32 -27.90 5.21 19.83
N GLU A 33 -27.49 4.33 20.76
CA GLU A 33 -26.42 4.59 21.72
C GLU A 33 -25.06 4.78 21.02
N ALA A 34 -24.70 3.91 20.07
CA ALA A 34 -23.47 4.04 19.27
C ALA A 34 -23.44 5.34 18.45
N LEU A 35 -24.57 5.73 17.86
CA LEU A 35 -24.69 6.96 17.08
C LEU A 35 -24.86 8.22 17.94
N ASP A 36 -24.97 8.10 19.27
CA ASP A 36 -25.26 9.20 20.20
C ASP A 36 -26.55 9.95 19.81
N VAL A 37 -27.62 9.19 19.57
CA VAL A 37 -28.96 9.71 19.24
C VAL A 37 -30.04 9.07 20.12
N PRO A 38 -31.17 9.75 20.36
CA PRO A 38 -32.32 9.16 21.05
C PRO A 38 -32.83 7.87 20.38
N ALA A 39 -33.22 6.87 21.18
CA ALA A 39 -33.64 5.54 20.69
C ALA A 39 -34.85 5.57 19.72
N ASN A 40 -35.69 6.60 19.79
CA ASN A 40 -36.83 6.79 18.87
C ASN A 40 -36.40 7.31 17.48
N ASN A 41 -35.17 7.80 17.32
CA ASN A 41 -34.71 8.34 16.03
C ASN A 41 -34.59 7.27 14.96
N ILE A 42 -34.07 6.08 15.29
CA ILE A 42 -33.87 5.00 14.31
C ILE A 42 -35.21 4.58 13.68
N SER A 43 -36.23 4.36 14.50
CA SER A 43 -37.58 4.04 14.02
C SER A 43 -38.19 5.18 13.21
N SER A 44 -37.91 6.45 13.58
CA SER A 44 -38.37 7.62 12.82
C SER A 44 -37.71 7.75 11.44
N TRP A 45 -36.45 7.32 11.29
CA TRP A 45 -35.74 7.33 10.00
C TRP A 45 -36.32 6.30 9.04
N ILE A 46 -36.64 5.10 9.56
CA ILE A 46 -37.34 4.05 8.81
C ILE A 46 -38.72 4.54 8.34
N GLN A 47 -39.49 5.18 9.23
CA GLN A 47 -40.82 5.70 8.89
C GLN A 47 -40.77 6.84 7.86
N ARG A 48 -39.71 7.64 7.87
CA ARG A 48 -39.53 8.79 6.98
C ARG A 48 -38.79 8.43 5.69
N ASP A 49 -38.41 7.17 5.52
CA ASP A 49 -37.60 6.67 4.41
C ASP A 49 -36.38 7.57 4.14
N SER A 50 -35.70 8.01 5.21
CA SER A 50 -34.52 8.86 5.11
C SER A 50 -33.57 8.70 6.29
N VAL A 51 -32.28 8.48 5.99
CA VAL A 51 -31.20 8.43 6.98
C VAL A 51 -30.43 9.76 6.95
N PRO A 52 -30.19 10.41 8.10
CA PRO A 52 -29.34 11.60 8.15
C PRO A 52 -27.91 11.31 7.69
N TYR A 53 -27.39 12.11 6.75
CA TYR A 53 -26.00 12.00 6.27
C TYR A 53 -24.97 11.99 7.41
N LYS A 54 -25.23 12.77 8.48
CA LYS A 54 -24.37 12.81 9.67
C LYS A 54 -24.21 11.43 10.33
N ALA A 55 -25.25 10.60 10.34
CA ALA A 55 -25.19 9.26 10.92
C ALA A 55 -24.35 8.30 10.07
N VAL A 56 -24.47 8.39 8.75
CA VAL A 56 -23.66 7.59 7.79
C VAL A 56 -22.19 7.96 7.89
N VAL A 57 -21.87 9.26 7.88
CA VAL A 57 -20.49 9.74 7.99
C VAL A 57 -19.88 9.43 9.35
N LYS A 58 -20.65 9.58 10.44
CA LYS A 58 -20.18 9.19 11.78
C LYS A 58 -19.85 7.70 11.85
N CYS A 59 -20.71 6.85 11.30
CA CYS A 59 -20.45 5.41 11.20
C CYS A 59 -19.14 5.11 10.44
N ALA A 60 -18.94 5.74 9.28
CA ALA A 60 -17.71 5.57 8.51
C ALA A 60 -16.46 5.98 9.31
N LEU A 61 -16.54 7.08 10.06
CA LEU A 61 -15.42 7.56 10.88
C LEU A 61 -15.15 6.69 12.11
N ASP A 62 -16.19 6.24 12.81
CA ASP A 62 -16.05 5.47 14.05
C ASP A 62 -15.59 4.03 13.78
N THR A 63 -16.04 3.44 12.66
CA THR A 63 -15.86 2.00 12.37
C THR A 63 -14.88 1.72 11.23
N GLY A 64 -14.49 2.75 10.46
CA GLY A 64 -13.70 2.59 9.24
C GLY A 64 -14.48 1.96 8.07
N ALA A 65 -15.81 1.83 8.18
CA ALA A 65 -16.63 1.30 7.11
C ALA A 65 -16.65 2.21 5.88
N ASP A 66 -16.57 1.62 4.69
CA ASP A 66 -16.60 2.34 3.42
C ASP A 66 -17.92 3.11 3.24
N LEU A 67 -17.82 4.41 2.96
CA LEU A 67 -18.99 5.29 2.82
C LEU A 67 -19.87 4.87 1.64
N HIS A 68 -19.25 4.40 0.55
CA HIS A 68 -19.99 3.93 -0.62
C HIS A 68 -20.75 2.65 -0.28
N TRP A 69 -20.11 1.70 0.41
CA TRP A 69 -20.76 0.49 0.90
C TRP A 69 -21.91 0.78 1.86
N LEU A 70 -21.76 1.74 2.79
CA LEU A 70 -22.82 2.10 3.75
C LEU A 70 -24.07 2.64 3.06
N VAL A 71 -23.94 3.38 1.95
CA VAL A 71 -25.07 3.97 1.22
C VAL A 71 -25.59 3.02 0.14
N ASN A 72 -24.70 2.45 -0.69
CA ASN A 72 -25.03 1.76 -1.94
C ASN A 72 -24.93 0.23 -1.88
N GLY A 73 -24.41 -0.35 -0.80
CA GLY A 73 -24.46 -1.79 -0.51
C GLY A 73 -23.40 -2.58 -1.26
N GLU A 74 -22.75 -1.90 -2.19
CA GLU A 74 -21.59 -2.31 -2.93
C GLU A 74 -20.37 -1.65 -2.29
N PHE A 75 -19.37 -2.46 -1.93
CA PHE A 75 -18.04 -1.93 -1.67
C PHE A 75 -17.62 -1.13 -2.89
N ALA A 76 -17.04 0.06 -2.69
CA ALA A 76 -16.33 0.73 -3.76
C ALA A 76 -15.42 -0.31 -4.40
N ASN A 77 -15.73 -0.74 -5.62
CA ASN A 77 -14.96 -1.75 -6.30
C ASN A 77 -13.56 -1.15 -6.48
N ALA A 78 -12.60 -1.58 -5.66
CA ALA A 78 -11.18 -1.30 -5.85
C ALA A 78 -10.62 -2.01 -7.10
N LYS A 79 -11.50 -2.45 -8.00
CA LYS A 79 -11.18 -2.64 -9.41
C LYS A 79 -11.49 -1.30 -10.07
N LEU A 80 -10.50 -0.41 -10.11
CA LEU A 80 -10.35 0.43 -11.29
C LEU A 80 -10.33 -0.54 -12.47
N ALA A 81 -11.48 -0.74 -13.11
CA ALA A 81 -11.49 -1.27 -14.45
C ALA A 81 -10.68 -0.24 -15.24
N ASP A 82 -9.46 -0.64 -15.58
CA ASP A 82 -8.48 0.15 -16.31
C ASP A 82 -9.05 0.38 -17.70
N LYS A 83 -10.02 1.30 -17.80
CA LYS A 83 -10.58 1.73 -19.06
C LYS A 83 -9.39 2.41 -19.73
N PRO A 84 -8.86 1.84 -20.82
CA PRO A 84 -7.58 2.28 -21.37
C PRO A 84 -7.67 3.79 -21.58
N LEU A 85 -6.70 4.51 -21.01
CA LEU A 85 -6.64 5.96 -21.18
C LEU A 85 -6.77 6.26 -22.68
N PRO A 86 -7.64 7.22 -23.07
CA PRO A 86 -7.73 7.62 -24.45
C PRO A 86 -6.32 8.01 -24.93
N LYS A 87 -5.98 7.66 -26.17
CA LYS A 87 -4.67 7.95 -26.76
C LYS A 87 -4.83 8.87 -27.97
N GLY A 88 -3.80 9.69 -28.20
CA GLY A 88 -3.76 10.59 -29.35
C GLY A 88 -4.87 11.64 -29.31
N LYS A 89 -5.57 11.84 -30.44
CA LYS A 89 -6.53 12.93 -30.62
C LYS A 89 -7.65 12.96 -29.58
N ALA A 90 -8.18 11.79 -29.18
CA ALA A 90 -9.27 11.72 -28.21
C ALA A 90 -8.86 12.28 -26.83
N LEU A 91 -7.62 12.03 -26.39
CA LEU A 91 -7.09 12.60 -25.15
C LEU A 91 -6.86 14.10 -25.28
N TYR A 92 -6.34 14.53 -26.43
CA TYR A 92 -6.13 15.95 -26.72
C TYR A 92 -7.43 16.75 -26.70
N ASP A 93 -8.47 16.24 -27.35
CA ASP A 93 -9.81 16.87 -27.38
C ASP A 93 -10.43 16.90 -25.97
N GLU A 94 -10.23 15.86 -25.17
CA GLU A 94 -10.68 15.81 -23.76
C GLU A 94 -10.00 16.89 -22.90
N ILE A 95 -8.67 17.01 -22.99
CA ILE A 95 -7.90 18.02 -22.25
C ILE A 95 -8.34 19.44 -22.65
N LEU A 96 -8.55 19.69 -23.94
CA LEU A 96 -9.04 20.98 -24.40
C LEU A 96 -10.47 21.27 -23.92
N SER A 97 -11.33 20.25 -23.81
CA SER A 97 -12.69 20.42 -23.31
C SER A 97 -12.79 20.73 -21.81
N THR A 98 -11.69 20.54 -21.07
CA THR A 98 -11.60 20.74 -19.61
C THR A 98 -10.82 22.00 -19.20
N GLY A 99 -10.47 22.85 -20.19
CA GLY A 99 -9.86 24.17 -20.00
C GLY A 99 -10.77 25.16 -19.25
N GLY A 100 -10.27 26.38 -19.02
CA GLY A 100 -11.04 27.44 -18.37
C GLY A 100 -11.23 27.25 -16.86
N ARG A 101 -12.49 27.33 -16.40
CA ARG A 101 -12.83 27.34 -14.96
C ARG A 101 -12.49 26.04 -14.23
N PRO A 102 -12.77 24.83 -14.77
CA PRO A 102 -12.49 23.57 -14.09
C PRO A 102 -10.99 23.34 -13.82
N VAL A 103 -10.13 23.54 -14.82
CA VAL A 103 -8.68 23.39 -14.64
C VAL A 103 -8.12 24.41 -13.66
N LEU A 104 -8.57 25.66 -13.73
CA LEU A 104 -8.16 26.70 -12.79
C LEU A 104 -8.54 26.33 -11.35
N ARG A 105 -9.74 25.77 -11.13
CA ARG A 105 -10.16 25.35 -9.79
C ARG A 105 -9.25 24.25 -9.24
N ARG A 106 -8.90 23.25 -10.06
CA ARG A 106 -8.00 22.16 -9.66
C ARG A 106 -6.60 22.66 -9.33
N ILE A 107 -6.07 23.64 -10.07
CA ILE A 107 -4.78 24.28 -9.76
C ILE A 107 -4.84 24.98 -8.40
N LEU A 108 -5.91 25.72 -8.12
CA LEU A 108 -6.08 26.38 -6.81
C LEU A 108 -6.20 25.36 -5.67
N ASP A 109 -6.96 24.27 -5.88
CA ASP A 109 -7.09 23.21 -4.89
C ASP A 109 -5.75 22.50 -4.63
N ALA A 110 -4.91 22.29 -5.65
CA ALA A 110 -3.55 21.74 -5.51
C ALA A 110 -2.63 22.59 -4.65
N TYR A 111 -2.71 23.91 -4.80
CA TYR A 111 -1.93 24.85 -3.98
C TYR A 111 -2.59 25.22 -2.65
N GLY A 112 -3.83 24.78 -2.40
CA GLY A 112 -4.62 25.19 -1.23
C GLY A 112 -5.08 26.65 -1.26
N PHE A 113 -5.10 27.28 -2.42
CA PHE A 113 -5.50 28.68 -2.60
C PHE A 113 -7.01 28.85 -2.68
N GLN A 114 -7.50 29.94 -2.09
CA GLN A 114 -8.92 30.31 -2.18
C GLN A 114 -9.17 31.30 -3.31
N MET A 115 -8.19 32.15 -3.63
CA MET A 115 -8.34 33.23 -4.61
C MET A 115 -7.41 33.05 -5.81
N GLN A 116 -7.88 33.46 -7.00
CA GLN A 116 -7.07 33.46 -8.22
C GLN A 116 -5.86 34.41 -8.13
N LYS A 117 -5.95 35.43 -7.27
CA LYS A 117 -4.86 36.36 -7.02
C LYS A 117 -3.64 35.63 -6.45
N ASP A 118 -3.84 34.70 -5.52
CA ASP A 118 -2.77 33.95 -4.87
C ASP A 118 -1.94 33.17 -5.91
N LEU A 119 -2.62 32.57 -6.90
CA LEU A 119 -1.97 31.91 -8.03
C LEU A 119 -1.23 32.89 -8.95
N GLY A 120 -1.82 34.06 -9.19
CA GLY A 120 -1.20 35.12 -9.98
C GLY A 120 0.08 35.66 -9.34
N ASP A 121 0.05 35.87 -8.02
CA ASP A 121 1.21 36.32 -7.24
C ASP A 121 2.31 35.25 -7.20
N LEU A 122 1.95 33.96 -7.09
CA LEU A 122 2.90 32.84 -7.11
C LEU A 122 3.65 32.71 -8.44
N LEU A 123 2.92 32.81 -9.56
CA LEU A 123 3.46 32.55 -10.90
C LEU A 123 3.88 33.82 -11.66
N ASP A 124 3.75 34.98 -11.02
CA ASP A 124 3.92 36.30 -11.65
C ASP A 124 3.04 36.49 -12.90
N ILE A 125 1.77 36.07 -12.78
CA ILE A 125 0.76 36.13 -13.85
C ILE A 125 -0.35 37.11 -13.45
N SER A 126 -0.65 38.06 -14.35
CA SER A 126 -1.73 39.02 -14.10
C SER A 126 -3.09 38.33 -13.94
N SER A 127 -3.95 38.85 -13.04
CA SER A 127 -5.33 38.35 -12.90
C SER A 127 -6.15 38.47 -14.19
N GLY A 128 -5.79 39.41 -15.09
CA GLY A 128 -6.40 39.53 -16.41
C GLY A 128 -6.08 38.36 -17.34
N THR A 129 -4.88 37.81 -17.25
CA THR A 129 -4.47 36.59 -17.97
C THR A 129 -5.28 35.39 -17.49
N ILE A 130 -5.36 35.19 -16.17
CA ILE A 130 -6.14 34.09 -15.56
C ILE A 130 -7.63 34.21 -15.93
N SER A 131 -8.18 35.44 -15.89
CA SER A 131 -9.56 35.73 -16.32
C SER A 131 -9.78 35.40 -17.80
N THR A 132 -8.78 35.62 -18.65
CA THR A 132 -8.83 35.27 -20.07
C THR A 132 -8.89 33.76 -20.26
N TRP A 133 -8.19 32.98 -19.42
CA TRP A 133 -8.27 31.52 -19.49
C TRP A 133 -9.68 31.03 -19.25
N VAL A 134 -10.32 31.53 -18.18
CA VAL A 134 -11.71 31.20 -17.85
C VAL A 134 -12.65 31.59 -18.98
N ARG A 135 -12.56 32.83 -19.48
CA ARG A 135 -13.49 33.33 -20.52
C ARG A 135 -13.36 32.58 -21.85
N ARG A 136 -12.16 32.12 -22.20
CA ARG A 136 -11.87 31.46 -23.48
C ARG A 136 -11.84 29.94 -23.38
N GLU A 137 -12.20 29.37 -22.22
CA GLU A 137 -12.05 27.94 -21.94
C GLU A 137 -10.63 27.43 -22.27
N PHE A 138 -9.62 28.28 -22.06
CA PHE A 138 -8.24 27.99 -22.43
C PHE A 138 -7.62 27.03 -21.44
N PHE A 139 -6.81 26.09 -21.93
CA PHE A 139 -6.06 25.16 -21.11
C PHE A 139 -4.61 25.65 -20.93
N PRO A 140 -4.21 26.15 -19.75
CA PRO A 140 -2.85 26.63 -19.51
C PRO A 140 -1.90 25.46 -19.19
N GLY A 141 -1.45 24.76 -20.23
CA GLY A 141 -0.70 23.51 -20.08
C GLY A 141 0.64 23.66 -19.35
N ASP A 142 1.33 24.77 -19.55
CA ASP A 142 2.55 25.16 -18.84
C ASP A 142 2.32 25.30 -17.33
N VAL A 143 1.24 25.98 -16.94
CA VAL A 143 0.85 26.16 -15.53
C VAL A 143 0.42 24.84 -14.91
N VAL A 144 -0.30 24.01 -15.65
CA VAL A 144 -0.74 22.68 -15.19
C VAL A 144 0.46 21.77 -14.92
N VAL A 145 1.46 21.75 -15.83
CA VAL A 145 2.70 20.97 -15.63
C VAL A 145 3.50 21.52 -14.46
N THR A 146 3.62 22.84 -14.33
CA THR A 146 4.32 23.49 -13.22
C THR A 146 3.67 23.11 -11.88
N CYS A 147 2.34 23.22 -11.78
CA CYS A 147 1.58 22.84 -10.60
C CYS A 147 1.80 21.37 -10.22
N ALA A 148 1.79 20.46 -11.20
CA ALA A 148 2.03 19.04 -10.95
C ALA A 148 3.42 18.78 -10.35
N LEU A 149 4.45 19.45 -10.86
CA LEU A 149 5.83 19.29 -10.39
C LEU A 149 6.06 19.92 -9.01
N ASP A 150 5.42 21.05 -8.75
CA ASP A 150 5.60 21.83 -7.52
C ASP A 150 4.85 21.22 -6.33
N THR A 151 3.64 20.69 -6.57
CA THR A 151 2.76 20.15 -5.52
C THR A 151 2.80 18.62 -5.40
N GLY A 152 3.35 17.92 -6.39
CA GLY A 152 3.32 16.45 -6.47
C GLY A 152 1.93 15.87 -6.81
N VAL A 153 0.97 16.72 -7.17
CA VAL A 153 -0.40 16.31 -7.57
C VAL A 153 -0.39 15.66 -8.96
N SER A 154 -1.25 14.68 -9.17
CA SER A 154 -1.41 13.97 -10.45
C SER A 154 -1.69 14.92 -11.61
N LEU A 155 -0.82 14.87 -12.63
CA LEU A 155 -1.02 15.58 -13.89
C LEU A 155 -2.33 15.16 -14.58
N ASN A 156 -2.69 13.88 -14.50
CA ASN A 156 -3.94 13.38 -15.08
C ASN A 156 -5.16 14.02 -14.39
N TRP A 157 -5.11 14.14 -13.06
CA TRP A 157 -6.17 14.79 -12.30
C TRP A 157 -6.23 16.29 -12.60
N LEU A 158 -5.10 16.99 -12.65
CA LEU A 158 -5.07 18.41 -13.01
C LEU A 158 -5.62 18.66 -14.43
N ALA A 159 -5.22 17.83 -15.40
CA ALA A 159 -5.61 17.99 -16.79
C ALA A 159 -7.08 17.62 -17.03
N THR A 160 -7.54 16.49 -16.49
CA THR A 160 -8.85 15.89 -16.86
C THR A 160 -9.90 15.91 -15.74
N GLY A 161 -9.46 16.14 -14.50
CA GLY A 161 -10.30 15.95 -13.30
C GLY A 161 -10.55 14.49 -12.93
N LYS A 162 -9.96 13.53 -13.65
CA LYS A 162 -10.13 12.09 -13.41
C LYS A 162 -8.96 11.51 -12.61
N GLY A 163 -9.26 10.47 -11.82
CA GLY A 163 -8.29 9.83 -10.93
C GLY A 163 -8.17 10.57 -9.59
N GLU A 164 -7.17 10.19 -8.80
CA GLU A 164 -6.90 10.79 -7.50
C GLU A 164 -5.97 11.99 -7.65
N MET A 165 -6.21 13.02 -6.83
CA MET A 165 -5.39 14.23 -6.75
C MET A 165 -3.97 13.88 -6.29
N TYR A 166 -3.88 13.18 -5.17
CA TYR A 166 -2.68 12.48 -4.74
C TYR A 166 -2.91 11.03 -5.09
N PRO A 167 -2.42 10.54 -6.24
CA PRO A 167 -2.48 9.12 -6.50
C PRO A 167 -1.75 8.46 -5.34
N ALA A 168 -2.39 7.47 -4.71
CA ALA A 168 -1.64 6.53 -3.90
C ALA A 168 -0.39 6.15 -4.72
N PRO A 169 0.81 6.11 -4.12
CA PRO A 169 2.00 5.65 -4.85
C PRO A 169 1.55 4.40 -5.57
N ALA A 170 1.55 4.45 -6.90
CA ALA A 170 1.04 3.36 -7.72
C ALA A 170 1.57 2.08 -7.07
N PRO A 171 0.75 1.06 -6.75
CA PRO A 171 1.26 -0.17 -6.17
C PRO A 171 2.43 -0.52 -7.06
N VAL A 172 3.64 -0.34 -6.52
CA VAL A 172 4.86 -0.17 -7.31
C VAL A 172 4.78 -1.30 -8.29
N ALA A 173 4.62 -0.99 -9.58
CA ALA A 173 4.62 -2.00 -10.62
C ALA A 173 5.81 -2.87 -10.26
N SER A 174 5.53 -4.11 -9.82
CA SER A 174 6.43 -4.95 -9.00
C SER A 174 7.85 -4.60 -9.37
N ASN A 175 8.55 -3.89 -8.50
CA ASN A 175 9.87 -3.38 -8.85
C ASN A 175 10.74 -4.63 -8.98
N ASP A 176 10.81 -5.20 -10.18
CA ASP A 176 11.44 -6.51 -10.43
C ASP A 176 12.95 -6.43 -10.15
N ALA A 177 13.46 -5.21 -9.92
CA ALA A 177 14.78 -4.89 -9.41
C ALA A 177 15.00 -5.28 -7.93
N VAL A 178 13.96 -5.45 -7.12
CA VAL A 178 14.09 -5.70 -5.67
C VAL A 178 13.26 -6.91 -5.24
N LEU A 179 13.93 -7.88 -4.63
CA LEU A 179 13.32 -9.04 -3.99
C LEU A 179 13.01 -8.73 -2.53
N SER A 180 11.79 -9.10 -2.12
CA SER A 180 11.34 -9.03 -0.73
C SER A 180 11.69 -10.34 -0.02
N ILE A 181 12.64 -10.31 0.91
CA ILE A 181 13.15 -11.48 1.63
C ILE A 181 12.67 -11.44 3.09
N PRO A 182 12.12 -12.53 3.64
CA PRO A 182 11.82 -12.62 5.07
C PRO A 182 13.04 -12.30 5.94
N LYS A 183 12.85 -11.45 6.95
CA LYS A 183 13.89 -11.02 7.88
C LYS A 183 13.66 -11.63 9.25
N PHE A 184 14.72 -12.19 9.81
CA PHE A 184 14.79 -12.72 11.16
C PHE A 184 15.91 -12.05 11.94
N ARG A 185 15.79 -12.07 13.26
CA ARG A 185 16.87 -11.73 14.18
C ARG A 185 17.30 -12.97 14.93
N LEU A 186 18.60 -13.21 14.98
CA LEU A 186 19.19 -14.27 15.78
C LEU A 186 19.36 -13.75 17.22
N GLU A 187 18.58 -14.30 18.15
CA GLU A 187 18.64 -13.98 19.57
C GLU A 187 18.79 -15.28 20.36
N SER A 188 19.90 -15.44 21.10
CA SER A 188 20.15 -16.60 21.97
C SER A 188 20.00 -17.98 21.30
N GLY A 189 20.43 -18.10 20.04
CA GLY A 189 20.33 -19.35 19.27
C GLY A 189 18.98 -19.59 18.59
N GLU A 190 18.01 -18.67 18.74
CA GLU A 190 16.69 -18.76 18.12
C GLU A 190 16.48 -17.66 17.08
N LEU A 191 15.68 -17.96 16.05
CA LEU A 191 15.28 -16.98 15.04
C LEU A 191 13.92 -16.37 15.39
N LYS A 192 13.90 -15.06 15.55
CA LYS A 192 12.67 -14.29 15.74
C LYS A 192 12.33 -13.51 14.49
N GLU A 193 11.08 -13.58 14.06
CA GLU A 193 10.60 -12.81 12.92
C GLU A 193 10.77 -11.31 13.18
N ALA A 194 11.38 -10.62 12.22
CA ALA A 194 11.76 -9.22 12.32
C ALA A 194 11.38 -8.43 11.05
N GLY A 195 10.43 -8.95 10.27
CA GLY A 195 9.83 -8.31 9.10
C GLY A 195 10.43 -8.77 7.78
N VAL A 196 10.79 -7.80 6.94
CA VAL A 196 11.27 -8.04 5.56
C VAL A 196 12.54 -7.23 5.30
N TRP A 197 13.46 -7.82 4.53
CA TRP A 197 14.63 -7.15 3.99
C TRP A 197 14.54 -7.05 2.45
N ALA A 198 14.89 -5.88 1.92
CA ALA A 198 14.89 -5.60 0.50
C ALA A 198 16.25 -5.97 -0.10
N LEU A 199 16.27 -6.96 -0.98
CA LEU A 199 17.45 -7.44 -1.70
C LEU A 199 17.44 -6.90 -3.13
N ASP A 200 18.48 -6.18 -3.54
CA ASP A 200 18.69 -5.86 -4.95
C ASP A 200 18.87 -7.16 -5.75
N ARG A 201 18.12 -7.31 -6.86
CA ARG A 201 18.11 -8.53 -7.66
C ARG A 201 19.45 -8.83 -8.32
N SER A 202 20.32 -7.84 -8.51
CA SER A 202 21.69 -8.07 -9.00
C SER A 202 22.57 -8.85 -8.01
N LEU A 203 22.20 -8.85 -6.72
CA LEU A 203 22.86 -9.60 -5.66
C LEU A 203 22.16 -10.93 -5.35
N ALA A 204 21.04 -11.23 -6.01
CA ALA A 204 20.26 -12.42 -5.73
C ALA A 204 20.90 -13.67 -6.36
N PRO A 205 20.92 -14.80 -5.64
CA PRO A 205 21.29 -16.08 -6.24
C PRO A 205 20.27 -16.49 -7.31
N SER A 206 20.68 -17.41 -8.19
CA SER A 206 19.86 -17.91 -9.29
C SER A 206 18.56 -18.61 -8.84
N SER A 207 18.54 -19.15 -7.62
CA SER A 207 17.32 -19.63 -6.96
C SER A 207 16.95 -18.69 -5.82
N THR A 208 15.70 -18.28 -5.76
CA THR A 208 15.19 -17.37 -4.71
C THR A 208 14.25 -18.07 -3.74
N GLU A 209 14.02 -19.37 -3.90
CA GLU A 209 13.19 -20.16 -2.99
C GLU A 209 13.94 -20.41 -1.68
N GLY A 210 13.27 -20.21 -0.54
CA GLY A 210 13.86 -20.48 0.78
C GLY A 210 14.94 -19.49 1.22
N LEU A 211 15.01 -18.30 0.63
CA LEU A 211 15.91 -17.25 1.11
C LEU A 211 15.39 -16.60 2.38
N ASN A 212 16.26 -16.45 3.37
CA ASN A 212 15.98 -15.78 4.64
C ASN A 212 17.14 -14.83 4.98
N PHE A 213 16.82 -13.60 5.37
CA PHE A 213 17.79 -12.64 5.84
C PHE A 213 17.86 -12.70 7.37
N ILE A 214 19.02 -13.02 7.93
CA ILE A 214 19.20 -13.20 9.37
C ILE A 214 20.14 -12.13 9.91
N GLU A 215 19.65 -11.32 10.83
CA GLU A 215 20.40 -10.28 11.52
C GLU A 215 20.95 -10.80 12.86
N GLY A 216 22.27 -10.83 12.99
CA GLY A 216 22.96 -11.03 14.25
C GLY A 216 23.47 -9.72 14.86
N LEU A 217 24.33 -9.85 15.88
CA LEU A 217 24.89 -8.72 16.61
C LEU A 217 25.83 -7.86 15.74
N ASN A 218 26.88 -8.48 15.18
CA ASN A 218 27.94 -7.78 14.43
C ASN A 218 27.91 -8.05 12.92
N ALA A 219 27.09 -9.00 12.49
CA ALA A 219 26.95 -9.38 11.10
C ALA A 219 25.50 -9.76 10.77
N ALA A 220 25.18 -9.78 9.49
CA ALA A 220 23.94 -10.32 8.97
C ALA A 220 24.24 -11.23 7.77
N TRP A 221 23.34 -12.17 7.51
CA TRP A 221 23.56 -13.22 6.52
C TRP A 221 22.33 -13.39 5.64
N LEU A 222 22.54 -13.53 4.34
CA LEU A 222 21.54 -14.09 3.45
C LEU A 222 21.72 -15.62 3.44
N VAL A 223 20.68 -16.35 3.84
CA VAL A 223 20.71 -17.79 4.01
C VAL A 223 19.71 -18.45 3.07
N ASP A 224 20.16 -19.44 2.32
CA ASP A 224 19.32 -20.31 1.49
C ASP A 224 19.04 -21.61 2.25
N THR A 225 17.77 -21.82 2.61
CA THR A 225 17.31 -22.99 3.37
C THR A 225 16.87 -24.16 2.48
N SER A 226 16.95 -24.03 1.15
CA SER A 226 16.66 -25.13 0.22
C SER A 226 17.73 -26.22 0.27
N ALA A 227 18.97 -25.86 0.64
CA ALA A 227 20.08 -26.79 0.75
C ALA A 227 20.04 -27.57 2.08
N GLN A 228 19.70 -28.86 2.00
CA GLN A 228 19.57 -29.74 3.18
C GLN A 228 20.76 -30.68 3.40
N LYS A 229 21.83 -30.57 2.58
CA LYS A 229 23.00 -31.45 2.65
C LYS A 229 24.26 -30.63 2.96
N ILE A 230 24.83 -30.83 4.15
CA ILE A 230 26.07 -30.19 4.59
C ILE A 230 27.21 -30.44 3.59
N GLY A 231 27.76 -29.35 3.06
CA GLY A 231 28.94 -29.30 2.20
C GLY A 231 30.04 -28.42 2.80
N ASN A 232 31.07 -28.13 2.00
CA ASN A 232 32.09 -27.15 2.39
C ASN A 232 31.54 -25.73 2.20
N GLY A 233 31.98 -24.80 3.05
CA GLY A 233 31.58 -23.39 3.00
C GLY A 233 30.93 -22.94 4.31
N ARG A 234 30.23 -21.81 4.29
CA ARG A 234 29.60 -21.25 5.48
C ARG A 234 28.13 -21.66 5.59
N TRP A 235 27.72 -22.14 6.76
CA TRP A 235 26.40 -22.70 7.02
C TRP A 235 25.81 -22.15 8.31
N PHE A 236 24.49 -22.01 8.30
CA PHE A 236 23.69 -21.90 9.51
C PHE A 236 23.37 -23.33 9.97
N ILE A 237 23.77 -23.67 11.19
CA ILE A 237 23.70 -25.03 11.74
C ILE A 237 23.02 -24.97 13.10
N SER A 238 22.12 -25.92 13.35
CA SER A 238 21.57 -26.18 14.67
C SER A 238 22.39 -27.26 15.39
N ILE A 239 22.84 -26.94 16.59
CA ILE A 239 23.49 -27.86 17.52
C ILE A 239 22.70 -27.80 18.82
N ASP A 240 22.10 -28.91 19.24
CA ASP A 240 21.22 -28.99 20.41
C ASP A 240 20.13 -27.90 20.42
N ASP A 241 19.45 -27.72 19.28
CA ASP A 241 18.40 -26.72 19.03
C ASP A 241 18.85 -25.25 19.06
N ALA A 242 20.14 -24.97 19.30
CA ALA A 242 20.72 -23.64 19.18
C ALA A 242 21.31 -23.43 17.78
N LEU A 243 20.81 -22.43 17.06
CA LEU A 243 21.31 -22.06 15.75
C LEU A 243 22.50 -21.09 15.84
N ASP A 244 23.55 -21.36 15.07
CA ASP A 244 24.68 -20.44 14.87
C ASP A 244 25.33 -20.65 13.49
N VAL A 245 26.27 -19.77 13.14
CA VAL A 245 26.97 -19.76 11.85
C VAL A 245 28.38 -20.36 12.00
N PHE A 246 28.69 -21.31 11.13
CA PHE A 246 30.01 -21.95 11.08
C PHE A 246 30.55 -22.04 9.66
N ASP A 247 31.85 -21.90 9.53
CA ASP A 247 32.60 -22.38 8.38
C ASP A 247 32.80 -23.89 8.52
N VAL A 248 32.44 -24.63 7.48
CA VAL A 248 32.37 -26.09 7.44
C VAL A 248 33.39 -26.64 6.46
N VAL A 249 34.16 -27.62 6.92
CA VAL A 249 35.04 -28.44 6.08
C VAL A 249 34.71 -29.91 6.26
N ARG A 250 34.32 -30.59 5.17
CA ARG A 250 34.04 -32.03 5.14
C ARG A 250 35.34 -32.83 5.20
N LEU A 251 35.36 -33.80 6.09
CA LEU A 251 36.45 -34.75 6.27
C LEU A 251 36.01 -36.16 5.85
N PRO A 252 36.93 -37.04 5.43
CA PRO A 252 36.62 -38.44 5.19
C PRO A 252 36.01 -39.12 6.44
N GLY A 253 35.21 -40.17 6.22
CA GLY A 253 34.59 -40.92 7.32
C GLY A 253 33.34 -40.27 7.92
N GLY A 254 32.70 -39.33 7.21
CA GLY A 254 31.44 -38.72 7.64
C GLY A 254 31.60 -37.66 8.74
N LYS A 255 32.80 -37.11 8.87
CA LYS A 255 33.13 -36.04 9.82
C LYS A 255 33.11 -34.68 9.15
N VAL A 256 32.92 -33.65 9.97
CA VAL A 256 33.10 -32.24 9.59
C VAL A 256 33.92 -31.54 10.65
N ARG A 257 34.68 -30.54 10.20
CA ARG A 257 35.26 -29.53 11.07
C ARG A 257 34.42 -28.27 10.98
N LEU A 258 34.01 -27.76 12.13
CA LEU A 258 33.25 -26.54 12.28
C LEU A 258 34.13 -25.48 12.94
N THR A 259 34.19 -24.31 12.32
CA THR A 259 34.99 -23.20 12.82
C THR A 259 34.17 -21.91 12.78
N ASN A 260 34.23 -21.12 13.85
CA ASN A 260 33.77 -19.74 13.88
C ASN A 260 34.73 -18.89 14.72
N ASN A 261 34.35 -17.65 15.07
CA ASN A 261 35.22 -16.76 15.83
C ASN A 261 35.51 -17.22 17.28
N ALA A 262 34.70 -18.14 17.81
CA ALA A 262 34.79 -18.59 19.21
C ALA A 262 35.31 -20.02 19.35
N VAL A 263 35.02 -20.90 18.39
CA VAL A 263 35.30 -22.33 18.49
C VAL A 263 35.84 -22.93 17.21
N ASP A 264 36.58 -24.02 17.35
CA ASP A 264 37.12 -24.85 16.26
C ASP A 264 37.14 -26.31 16.73
N PHE A 265 36.29 -27.15 16.15
CA PHE A 265 36.14 -28.55 16.58
C PHE A 265 35.69 -29.47 15.44
N GLU A 266 35.83 -30.78 15.66
CA GLU A 266 35.37 -31.82 14.73
C GLU A 266 34.24 -32.64 15.34
N CYS A 267 33.23 -32.95 14.53
CA CYS A 267 32.10 -33.78 14.94
C CYS A 267 31.61 -34.66 13.77
N GLY A 268 30.74 -35.63 14.08
CA GLY A 268 30.00 -36.35 13.06
C GLY A 268 28.98 -35.45 12.36
N VAL A 269 28.76 -35.67 11.07
CA VAL A 269 27.73 -34.91 10.31
C VAL A 269 26.31 -35.20 10.83
N ALA A 270 26.11 -36.37 11.45
CA ALA A 270 24.83 -36.75 12.05
C ALA A 270 24.56 -36.07 13.40
N GLU A 271 25.56 -35.45 14.01
CA GLU A 271 25.45 -34.73 15.29
C GLU A 271 24.98 -33.29 15.13
N ILE A 272 24.79 -32.83 13.88
CA ILE A 272 24.42 -31.46 13.54
C ILE A 272 23.25 -31.46 12.57
N ALA A 273 22.40 -30.43 12.65
CA ALA A 273 21.29 -30.24 11.73
C ALA A 273 21.53 -29.01 10.83
N PRO A 274 21.57 -29.18 9.48
CA PRO A 274 21.66 -28.05 8.58
C PRO A 274 20.38 -27.22 8.65
N PHE A 275 20.51 -25.91 8.82
CA PHE A 275 19.40 -24.98 8.63
C PHE A 275 19.42 -24.35 7.23
N GLY A 276 20.61 -23.94 6.77
CA GLY A 276 20.77 -23.42 5.42
C GLY A 276 22.21 -23.01 5.12
N VAL A 277 22.50 -22.78 3.85
CA VAL A 277 23.81 -22.31 3.38
C VAL A 277 23.84 -20.79 3.33
N VAL A 278 24.96 -20.19 3.75
CA VAL A 278 25.15 -18.74 3.70
C VAL A 278 25.57 -18.34 2.28
N VAL A 279 24.78 -17.49 1.64
CA VAL A 279 25.03 -16.96 0.29
C VAL A 279 26.02 -15.79 0.35
N PHE A 280 25.82 -14.85 1.26
CA PHE A 280 26.79 -13.80 1.58
C PHE A 280 26.65 -13.29 3.01
N THR A 281 27.72 -12.69 3.51
CA THR A 281 27.81 -12.10 4.86
C THR A 281 27.95 -10.58 4.72
N LEU A 282 27.20 -9.84 5.52
CA LEU A 282 27.29 -8.39 5.70
C LEU A 282 27.86 -8.12 7.09
N GLU A 283 29.05 -7.51 7.16
CA GLU A 283 29.68 -7.17 8.43
C GLU A 283 29.43 -5.69 8.77
N LYS A 284 29.04 -5.43 10.02
CA LYS A 284 28.85 -4.08 10.54
C LYS A 284 30.14 -3.64 11.21
N HIS A 285 30.88 -2.73 10.57
CA HIS A 285 31.98 -2.01 11.20
C HIS A 285 31.42 -0.68 11.72
N VAL A 286 31.04 -0.64 13.00
CA VAL A 286 30.61 0.59 13.71
C VAL A 286 31.77 1.10 14.55
#